data_AF-A0A160UK17-F1
#
_entry.id   AF-A0A160UK17-F1
#
_cell.length_a   1.000
_cell.length_b   1.000
_cell.length_c   1.000
_cell.angle_alpha   90.00
_cell.angle_beta   90.00
_cell.angle_gamma   90.00
#
_symmetry.space_group_name_H-M   'P 1'
#
loop_
_entity.id
_entity.type
_entity.pdbx_description
1 polymer ?
#
loop_
_entity_poly.entity_id
_entity_poly.type
_entity_poly.pdbx_seq_one_letter_code
_entity_poly.pdbx_strand_id
1 'polypeptide(L)'
;MSNRSRQRKSLRIRATSFQSWFNANLKAHARDIARHGADCGFPSISYTSDTVCIFDRFADEIWAMAVADAEEYGHTNVCEMIVGFKRSDMLADYDSFKNLMVWYACEKLAGERE
;
A
#
# COMPACT_ATOMS: atom_id res chain seq x y z
N MET A 1 3.75 37.38 1.97
CA MET A 1 3.48 36.43 0.86
C MET A 1 2.59 35.33 1.41
N SER A 2 1.32 35.30 1.00
CA SER A 2 0.33 34.32 1.48
C SER A 2 0.59 32.99 0.80
N ASN A 3 1.08 32.00 1.56
CA ASN A 3 1.35 30.66 1.06
C ASN A 3 0.01 29.93 0.95
N ARG A 4 -0.67 30.14 -0.18
CA ARG A 4 -1.89 29.41 -0.53
C ARG A 4 -1.57 27.93 -0.48
N SER A 5 -2.14 27.25 0.51
CA SER A 5 -2.24 25.80 0.53
C SER A 5 -2.74 25.35 -0.84
N ARG A 6 -1.87 24.66 -1.59
CA ARG A 6 -2.31 23.88 -2.73
C ARG A 6 -3.27 22.84 -2.16
N GLN A 7 -4.57 23.12 -2.19
CA GLN A 7 -5.58 22.07 -2.21
C GLN A 7 -5.26 21.22 -3.45
N ARG A 8 -4.40 20.21 -3.29
CA ARG A 8 -4.11 19.22 -4.33
C ARG A 8 -5.39 18.42 -4.49
N LYS A 9 -5.90 18.35 -5.73
CA LYS A 9 -7.02 17.48 -6.11
C LYS A 9 -6.79 16.13 -5.47
N SER A 10 -7.67 15.70 -4.55
CA SER A 10 -7.66 14.32 -4.06
C SER A 10 -7.65 13.41 -5.28
N LEU A 11 -6.74 12.44 -5.33
CA LEU A 11 -6.76 11.39 -6.35
C LEU A 11 -8.17 10.79 -6.37
N ARG A 12 -8.95 11.06 -7.42
CA ARG A 12 -10.33 10.59 -7.49
C ARG A 12 -10.29 9.13 -7.95
N ILE A 13 -10.15 8.23 -6.99
CA ILE A 13 -10.13 6.79 -7.21
C ILE A 13 -11.55 6.32 -7.54
N ARG A 14 -11.76 5.85 -8.78
CA ARG A 14 -13.06 5.34 -9.26
C ARG A 14 -13.23 3.83 -9.11
N ALA A 15 -12.15 3.12 -8.80
CA ALA A 15 -12.18 1.68 -8.62
C ALA A 15 -13.05 1.28 -7.42
N THR A 16 -13.72 0.15 -7.56
CA THR A 16 -14.65 -0.41 -6.58
C THR A 16 -13.95 -1.33 -5.57
N SER A 17 -12.75 -1.82 -5.89
CA SER A 17 -11.92 -2.62 -5.00
C SER A 17 -10.44 -2.29 -5.16
N PHE A 18 -9.63 -2.61 -4.15
CA PHE A 18 -8.18 -2.45 -4.20
C PHE A 18 -7.57 -3.27 -5.35
N GLN A 19 -8.03 -4.51 -5.53
CA GLN A 19 -7.57 -5.36 -6.63
C GLN A 19 -7.89 -4.76 -8.01
N SER A 20 -9.08 -4.19 -8.20
CA SER A 20 -9.44 -3.50 -9.44
C SER A 20 -8.57 -2.27 -9.67
N TRP A 21 -8.26 -1.52 -8.62
CA TRP A 21 -7.35 -0.39 -8.67
C TRP A 21 -5.92 -0.84 -9.04
N PHE A 22 -5.38 -1.87 -8.38
CA PHE A 22 -4.07 -2.44 -8.67
C PHE A 22 -3.99 -2.90 -10.13
N ASN A 23 -5.02 -3.61 -10.60
CA ASN A 23 -5.07 -4.11 -11.97
C ASN A 23 -5.04 -2.97 -13.01
N ALA A 24 -5.70 -1.85 -12.73
CA ALA A 24 -5.77 -0.71 -13.63
C ALA A 24 -4.50 0.15 -13.63
N ASN A 25 -3.73 0.17 -12.53
CA ASN A 25 -2.62 1.12 -12.36
C ASN A 25 -1.24 0.47 -12.31
N LEU A 26 -1.14 -0.77 -11.80
CA LEU A 26 0.13 -1.40 -11.42
C LEU A 26 0.35 -2.78 -12.04
N LYS A 27 -0.66 -3.39 -12.68
CA LYS A 27 -0.54 -4.74 -13.28
C LYS A 27 0.67 -4.90 -14.20
N ALA A 28 0.97 -3.88 -15.00
CA ALA A 28 2.11 -3.89 -15.92
C ALA A 28 3.47 -3.96 -15.18
N HIS A 29 3.51 -3.54 -13.92
CA HIS A 29 4.68 -3.51 -13.06
C HIS A 29 4.67 -4.63 -12.00
N ALA A 30 3.67 -5.51 -11.99
CA ALA A 30 3.49 -6.52 -10.94
C ALA A 30 4.75 -7.37 -10.72
N ARG A 31 5.41 -7.83 -11.79
CA ARG A 31 6.65 -8.62 -11.68
C ARG A 31 7.78 -7.86 -10.96
N ASP A 32 7.95 -6.58 -11.27
CA ASP A 32 9.00 -5.76 -10.66
C ASP A 32 8.66 -5.42 -9.21
N ILE A 33 7.37 -5.18 -8.92
CA ILE A 33 6.85 -4.97 -7.57
C ILE A 33 7.11 -6.22 -6.70
N ALA A 34 6.83 -7.43 -7.20
CA ALA A 34 7.07 -8.67 -6.46
C ALA A 34 8.56 -8.86 -6.09
N ARG A 35 9.48 -8.39 -6.95
CA ARG A 35 10.92 -8.60 -6.80
C ARG A 35 11.62 -7.53 -5.99
N HIS A 36 11.16 -6.29 -6.11
CA HIS A 36 11.86 -5.12 -5.59
C HIS A 36 11.06 -4.37 -4.52
N GLY A 37 9.75 -4.58 -4.46
CA GLY A 37 8.87 -3.96 -3.47
C GLY A 37 9.01 -2.44 -3.41
N ALA A 38 8.87 -1.91 -2.20
CA ALA A 38 8.99 -0.48 -1.90
C ALA A 38 10.36 0.15 -2.20
N ASP A 39 11.40 -0.63 -2.51
CA ASP A 39 12.72 -0.08 -2.84
C ASP A 39 12.82 0.45 -4.28
N CYS A 40 11.79 0.23 -5.11
CA CYS A 40 11.66 0.81 -6.45
C CYS A 40 10.44 1.74 -6.51
N GLY A 41 10.60 2.94 -7.08
CA GLY A 41 9.50 3.86 -7.29
C GLY A 41 8.65 3.46 -8.49
N PHE A 42 7.36 3.16 -8.28
CA PHE A 42 6.41 2.85 -9.35
C PHE A 42 5.39 3.99 -9.53
N PRO A 43 4.88 4.21 -10.77
CA PRO A 43 3.80 5.17 -11.00
C PRO A 43 2.62 4.94 -10.04
N SER A 44 1.95 6.01 -9.61
CA SER A 44 0.78 5.98 -8.72
C SER A 44 1.02 5.56 -7.26
N ILE A 45 2.22 5.11 -6.88
CA ILE A 45 2.61 4.80 -5.48
C ILE A 45 3.97 5.37 -5.09
N SER A 46 4.55 6.25 -5.92
CA SER A 46 5.87 6.86 -5.69
C SER A 46 5.91 7.84 -4.51
N TYR A 47 4.75 8.40 -4.11
CA TYR A 47 4.67 9.40 -3.05
C TYR A 47 3.76 8.91 -1.91
N THR A 48 4.19 9.15 -0.67
CA THR A 48 3.40 8.87 0.54
C THR A 48 2.00 9.49 0.48
N SER A 49 1.85 10.69 -0.10
CA SER A 49 0.53 11.30 -0.24
C SER A 49 -0.43 10.49 -1.12
N ASP A 50 0.10 9.80 -2.13
CA ASP A 50 -0.72 8.99 -3.03
C ASP A 50 -1.15 7.70 -2.33
N THR A 51 -0.21 7.05 -1.63
CA THR A 51 -0.49 5.83 -0.85
C THR A 51 -1.44 6.10 0.32
N VAL A 52 -1.34 7.25 1.00
CA VAL A 52 -2.33 7.67 2.00
C VAL A 52 -3.73 7.78 1.39
N CYS A 53 -3.89 8.41 0.22
CA CYS A 53 -5.19 8.50 -0.46
C CYS A 53 -5.74 7.12 -0.85
N ILE A 54 -4.86 6.20 -1.26
CA ILE A 54 -5.24 4.83 -1.64
C ILE A 54 -5.67 4.04 -0.39
N PHE A 55 -4.91 4.15 0.69
CA PHE A 55 -5.25 3.50 1.96
C PHE A 55 -6.59 4.00 2.48
N ASP A 56 -6.80 5.31 2.56
CA ASP A 56 -8.06 5.87 3.05
C ASP A 56 -9.28 5.42 2.22
N ARG A 57 -9.08 5.05 0.94
CA ARG A 57 -10.13 4.53 0.07
C ARG A 57 -10.41 3.04 0.28
N PHE A 58 -9.39 2.24 0.59
CA PHE A 58 -9.43 0.78 0.59
C PHE A 58 -8.98 0.16 1.92
N ALA A 59 -9.01 0.92 3.01
CA ALA A 59 -8.46 0.52 4.31
C ALA A 59 -9.00 -0.83 4.78
N ASP A 60 -10.31 -1.04 4.68
CA ASP A 60 -10.96 -2.28 5.11
C ASP A 60 -10.49 -3.50 4.31
N GLU A 61 -10.33 -3.36 2.98
CA GLU A 61 -9.83 -4.44 2.12
C GLU A 61 -8.35 -4.75 2.43
N ILE A 62 -7.52 -3.71 2.57
CA ILE A 62 -6.10 -3.84 2.88
C ILE A 62 -5.89 -4.48 4.26
N TRP A 63 -6.68 -4.04 5.24
CA TRP A 63 -6.62 -4.59 6.59
C TRP A 63 -7.11 -6.04 6.64
N ALA A 64 -8.19 -6.37 5.94
CA ALA A 64 -8.68 -7.75 5.85
C ALA A 64 -7.64 -8.69 5.21
N MET A 65 -6.93 -8.24 4.16
CA MET A 65 -5.81 -8.99 3.58
C MET A 65 -4.70 -9.22 4.61
N ALA A 66 -4.36 -8.22 5.41
CA ALA A 66 -3.32 -8.33 6.43
C ALA A 66 -3.72 -9.26 7.59
N VAL A 67 -4.99 -9.24 8.01
CA VAL A 67 -5.51 -10.15 9.04
C VAL A 67 -5.43 -11.59 8.56
N ALA A 68 -5.89 -11.86 7.33
CA ALA A 68 -5.83 -13.21 6.76
C ALA A 68 -4.39 -13.75 6.70
N ASP A 69 -3.43 -12.94 6.25
CA ASP A 69 -2.03 -13.36 6.16
C ASP A 69 -1.39 -13.52 7.54
N ALA A 70 -1.72 -12.65 8.50
CA ALA A 70 -1.23 -12.78 9.87
C ALA A 70 -1.70 -14.11 10.50
N GLU A 71 -2.97 -14.47 10.30
CA GLU A 71 -3.53 -15.76 10.74
C GLU A 71 -2.88 -16.94 10.02
N GLU A 72 -2.72 -16.86 8.70
CA GLU A 72 -2.10 -17.92 7.88
C GLU A 72 -0.65 -18.19 8.27
N TYR A 73 0.12 -17.14 8.57
CA TYR A 73 1.53 -17.26 8.97
C TYR A 73 1.72 -17.48 10.48
N GLY A 74 0.64 -17.60 11.25
CA GLY A 74 0.70 -17.92 12.68
C GLY A 74 1.12 -16.76 13.59
N HIS A 75 0.96 -15.52 13.12
CA HIS A 75 1.14 -14.33 13.95
C HIS A 75 -0.09 -14.11 14.85
N THR A 76 0.14 -13.53 16.04
CA THR A 76 -0.91 -13.17 17.00
C THR A 76 -1.86 -12.12 16.44
N ASN A 77 -1.32 -11.18 15.66
CA ASN A 77 -2.07 -10.10 15.02
C ASN A 77 -1.23 -9.45 13.90
N VAL A 78 -1.86 -8.55 13.14
CA VAL A 78 -1.24 -7.80 12.05
C VAL A 78 0.00 -7.00 12.51
N CYS A 79 -0.01 -6.44 13.72
CA CYS A 79 1.13 -5.66 14.21
C CYS A 79 2.38 -6.53 14.40
N GLU A 80 2.22 -7.77 14.87
CA GLU A 80 3.33 -8.72 14.97
C GLU A 80 3.88 -9.08 13.59
N MET A 81 3.01 -9.32 12.60
CA MET A 81 3.43 -9.56 11.22
C MET A 81 4.23 -8.39 10.64
N ILE A 82 3.76 -7.15 10.87
CA ILE A 82 4.42 -5.92 10.38
C ILE A 82 5.86 -5.79 10.89
N VAL A 83 6.19 -6.30 12.08
CA VAL A 83 7.57 -6.28 12.61
C VAL A 83 8.54 -6.97 11.63
N GLY A 84 8.09 -8.02 10.94
CA GLY A 84 8.88 -8.77 9.97
C GLY A 84 9.06 -8.08 8.61
N PHE A 85 8.36 -6.98 8.33
CA PHE A 85 8.45 -6.31 7.04
C PHE A 85 9.81 -5.63 6.87
N LYS A 86 10.38 -5.70 5.66
CA LYS A 86 11.72 -5.15 5.35
C LYS A 86 11.88 -3.67 5.71
N ARG A 87 10.80 -2.89 5.56
CA ARG A 87 10.77 -1.44 5.81
C ARG A 87 9.93 -1.06 7.03
N SER A 88 9.76 -1.98 7.98
CA SER A 88 9.10 -1.69 9.26
C SER A 88 9.83 -0.61 10.07
N ASP A 89 11.13 -0.44 9.83
CA ASP A 89 11.98 0.62 10.38
C ASP A 89 11.55 2.05 9.97
N MET A 90 10.80 2.19 8.89
CA MET A 90 10.31 3.48 8.38
C MET A 90 9.01 3.95 9.04
N LEU A 91 8.44 3.18 9.97
CA LEU A 91 7.23 3.54 10.70
C LEU A 91 7.51 4.63 11.75
N ALA A 92 7.30 5.89 11.39
CA ALA A 92 7.47 7.04 12.27
C ALA A 92 6.14 7.70 12.69
N ASP A 93 5.12 7.59 11.84
CA ASP A 93 3.81 8.20 12.02
C ASP A 93 2.70 7.39 11.31
N TYR A 94 1.46 7.83 11.44
CA TYR A 94 0.33 7.12 10.85
C TYR A 94 0.33 7.13 9.32
N ASP A 95 0.87 8.17 8.68
CA ASP A 95 0.95 8.22 7.21
C ASP A 95 2.00 7.24 6.68
N SER A 96 3.13 7.08 7.39
CA SER A 96 4.12 6.04 7.10
C SER A 96 3.56 4.63 7.26
N PHE A 97 2.67 4.42 8.25
CA PHE A 97 1.92 3.18 8.40
C PHE A 97 0.98 2.91 7.22
N LYS A 98 0.14 3.89 6.83
CA LYS A 98 -0.74 3.75 5.65
C LYS A 98 0.05 3.42 4.39
N ASN A 99 1.18 4.10 4.21
CA ASN A 99 2.07 3.84 3.08
C ASN A 99 2.61 2.40 3.10
N LEU A 100 3.10 1.92 4.25
CA LEU A 100 3.59 0.55 4.40
C LEU A 100 2.50 -0.48 4.07
N MET A 101 1.29 -0.26 4.55
CA MET A 101 0.15 -1.17 4.30
C MET A 101 -0.26 -1.21 2.82
N VAL A 102 -0.19 -0.10 2.10
CA VAL A 102 -0.43 -0.08 0.65
C VAL A 102 0.67 -0.85 -0.10
N TRP A 103 1.93 -0.69 0.29
CA TRP A 103 3.04 -1.46 -0.30
C TRP A 103 2.88 -2.95 -0.07
N TYR A 104 2.58 -3.37 1.17
CA TYR A 104 2.24 -4.75 1.50
C TYR A 104 1.15 -5.31 0.56
N ALA A 105 0.03 -4.60 0.41
CA ALA A 105 -1.07 -5.08 -0.42
C ALA A 105 -0.71 -5.14 -1.91
N CYS A 106 0.11 -4.20 -2.40
CA CYS A 106 0.65 -4.23 -3.76
C CYS A 106 1.59 -5.43 -3.97
N GLU A 107 2.50 -5.68 -3.02
CA GLU A 107 3.46 -6.79 -3.08
C GLU A 107 2.75 -8.14 -3.02
N LYS A 108 1.73 -8.30 -2.17
CA LYS A 108 0.88 -9.50 -2.13
C LYS A 108 0.22 -9.78 -3.48
N LEU A 109 -0.52 -8.82 -4.02
CA LEU A 109 -1.21 -8.99 -5.32
C LEU A 109 -0.26 -9.17 -6.50
N ALA A 110 0.97 -8.66 -6.39
CA ALA A 110 2.03 -8.88 -7.35
C ALA A 110 2.58 -10.32 -7.28
N GLY A 111 2.81 -10.85 -6.07
CA GLY A 111 3.32 -12.20 -5.83
C GLY A 111 2.36 -13.32 -6.25
N GLU A 112 1.05 -13.09 -6.17
CA GLU A 112 0.02 -14.02 -6.69
C GLU A 112 0.06 -14.20 -8.23
N ARG A 113 0.92 -13.44 -8.92
CA ARG A 113 0.96 -13.35 -10.39
C ARG A 113 2.33 -13.68 -11.01
N GLU A 114 3.33 -14.06 -10.21
CA GLU A 114 4.56 -14.70 -10.71
C GLU A 114 4.31 -16.19 -11.00
#